data_AF-A0A922SBJ4-F1
#
_entry.id   AF-A0A922SBJ4-F1
#
_cell.length_a   1.000
_cell.length_b   1.000
_cell.length_c   1.000
_cell.angle_alpha   90.00
_cell.angle_beta   90.00
_cell.angle_gamma   90.00
#
_symmetry.space_group_name_H-M   'P 1'
#
loop_
_entity.id
_entity.type
_entity.pdbx_description
1 polymer ?
#
loop_
_entity_poly.entity_id
_entity_poly.type
_entity_poly.pdbx_seq_one_letter_code
_entity_poly.pdbx_strand_id
1 'polypeptide(L)'
;MDEADINLNLGVSSGCEEMEEEQPISGILAEGRNKKERREQQVDLTKEAEERRENEQRLEKRGRQDDEEIIEEDGFVTVGKAADQFIPLIKVCDKPNNEFRPKPYWTPELSHSIAQRRLALKIFRNNPTPDNLTTLERLTAATKTAIQRARSNDWQTYCSSIDEQTSSSDMWKRMGWIKGIHSSRSYISNEQKLELLCTLAPDYTGRQSFHSFKSNNSELDNSFTIQEMTHCFKRKDTAPGND
;
A
#
# COMPACT_ATOMS: atom_id res chain seq x y z
N MET A 1 -24.91 -46.59 28.44
CA MET A 1 -23.66 -47.14 28.95
C MET A 1 -22.58 -46.12 28.64
N ASP A 2 -22.16 -45.20 29.50
CA ASP A 2 -22.42 -44.80 30.89
C ASP A 2 -21.94 -43.32 30.94
N GLU A 3 -22.71 -42.33 31.40
CA GLU A 3 -22.85 -41.88 32.79
C GLU A 3 -21.49 -41.71 33.52
N ALA A 4 -21.07 -40.46 33.72
CA ALA A 4 -20.49 -39.96 34.99
C ALA A 4 -20.15 -38.46 34.90
N ASP A 5 -21.12 -37.64 35.29
CA ASP A 5 -20.90 -36.38 36.01
C ASP A 5 -20.20 -36.66 37.35
N ILE A 6 -19.19 -35.88 37.75
CA ILE A 6 -18.94 -35.62 39.18
C ILE A 6 -18.57 -34.15 39.39
N ASN A 7 -19.27 -33.60 40.37
CA ASN A 7 -19.49 -32.23 40.79
C ASN A 7 -18.69 -31.95 42.09
N LEU A 8 -18.57 -30.67 42.46
CA LEU A 8 -18.29 -30.14 43.83
C LEU A 8 -16.82 -30.29 44.34
N ASN A 9 -16.22 -29.39 45.14
CA ASN A 9 -16.81 -28.59 46.22
C ASN A 9 -15.92 -27.39 46.64
N LEU A 10 -16.58 -26.43 47.29
CA LEU A 10 -16.11 -25.22 47.96
C LEU A 10 -15.21 -25.48 49.18
N GLY A 11 -14.39 -24.48 49.54
CA GLY A 11 -13.71 -24.39 50.83
C GLY A 11 -13.28 -22.97 51.17
N VAL A 12 -14.00 -22.34 52.10
CA VAL A 12 -13.75 -21.05 52.75
C VAL A 12 -13.04 -21.30 54.10
N SER A 13 -12.03 -20.48 54.46
CA SER A 13 -11.59 -20.23 55.85
C SER A 13 -10.62 -19.03 55.85
N SER A 14 -10.98 -17.84 56.38
CA SER A 14 -10.99 -17.41 57.79
C SER A 14 -9.60 -17.26 58.42
N GLY A 15 -9.27 -16.05 58.88
CA GLY A 15 -8.09 -15.74 59.70
C GLY A 15 -7.86 -14.23 59.85
N CYS A 16 -8.41 -13.65 60.91
CA CYS A 16 -8.14 -12.29 61.42
C CYS A 16 -6.97 -12.34 62.42
N GLU A 17 -6.12 -11.31 62.47
CA GLU A 17 -5.31 -11.00 63.66
C GLU A 17 -4.97 -9.49 63.71
N GLU A 18 -5.21 -8.91 64.89
CA GLU A 18 -5.11 -7.50 65.32
C GLU A 18 -3.79 -7.20 66.06
N MET A 19 -3.63 -5.93 66.46
CA MET A 19 -2.66 -5.29 67.39
C MET A 19 -1.43 -4.63 66.72
N GLU A 20 -0.98 -3.41 67.06
CA GLU A 20 -1.09 -2.67 68.33
C GLU A 20 -0.82 -1.14 68.17
N GLU A 21 -1.18 -0.42 69.21
CA GLU A 21 -1.30 1.03 69.44
C GLU A 21 0.02 1.67 69.93
N GLU A 22 0.23 2.99 69.79
CA GLU A 22 0.85 3.92 70.78
C GLU A 22 1.14 5.34 70.19
N GLN A 23 0.74 6.37 70.95
CA GLN A 23 1.10 7.81 70.95
C GLN A 23 1.28 8.15 72.46
N PRO A 24 1.95 9.25 72.98
CA PRO A 24 1.54 10.65 72.68
C PRO A 24 2.43 11.90 73.16
N ILE A 25 1.92 13.14 72.89
CA ILE A 25 1.94 14.52 73.56
C ILE A 25 3.20 15.44 73.76
N SER A 26 3.07 16.74 73.36
CA SER A 26 3.15 18.03 74.14
C SER A 26 3.56 19.25 73.26
N GLY A 27 3.25 20.54 73.46
CA GLY A 27 2.56 21.36 74.48
C GLY A 27 3.11 22.83 74.53
N ILE A 28 2.34 23.79 73.97
CA ILE A 28 2.22 25.29 74.01
C ILE A 28 3.07 26.18 75.00
N LEU A 29 3.64 27.35 74.55
CA LEU A 29 3.54 28.75 75.13
C LEU A 29 4.59 29.79 74.61
N ALA A 30 4.16 31.05 74.34
CA ALA A 30 4.80 32.35 74.71
C ALA A 30 4.76 33.49 73.65
N GLU A 31 3.77 34.39 73.76
CA GLU A 31 3.72 35.70 73.08
C GLU A 31 4.46 36.78 73.89
N GLY A 32 5.51 37.39 73.30
CA GLY A 32 6.27 38.45 73.99
C GLY A 32 7.37 39.17 73.20
N ARG A 33 7.45 39.01 71.86
CA ARG A 33 8.52 39.57 71.00
C ARG A 33 8.07 40.69 70.03
N ASN A 34 6.90 41.27 70.24
CA ASN A 34 6.12 42.01 69.23
C ASN A 34 6.48 43.52 69.00
N LYS A 35 7.73 43.95 69.15
CA LYS A 35 8.10 45.35 68.80
C LYS A 35 9.42 45.52 68.05
N LYS A 36 10.37 44.62 68.26
CA LYS A 36 11.61 44.57 67.47
C LYS A 36 11.37 43.94 66.10
N GLU A 37 10.55 42.90 66.06
CA GLU A 37 10.13 42.15 64.87
C GLU A 37 9.42 43.04 63.84
N ARG A 38 8.62 44.02 64.30
CA ARG A 38 7.92 44.97 63.39
C ARG A 38 8.87 45.94 62.69
N ARG A 39 10.02 46.29 63.31
CA ARG A 39 11.04 47.15 62.68
C ARG A 39 11.89 46.36 61.69
N GLU A 40 12.19 45.11 61.99
CA GLU A 40 12.89 44.20 61.07
C GLU A 40 12.01 43.89 59.84
N GLN A 41 10.72 43.58 60.04
CA GLN A 41 9.75 43.41 58.95
C GLN A 41 9.61 44.66 58.07
N GLN A 42 9.73 45.86 58.65
CA GLN A 42 9.60 47.10 57.89
C GLN A 42 10.84 47.42 57.05
N VAL A 43 12.03 46.97 57.46
CA VAL A 43 13.26 47.04 56.66
C VAL A 43 13.24 46.00 55.53
N ASP A 44 12.74 44.80 55.80
CA ASP A 44 12.66 43.73 54.80
C ASP A 44 11.67 44.07 53.67
N LEU A 45 10.53 44.67 53.99
CA LEU A 45 9.56 45.16 53.00
C LEU A 45 10.15 46.25 52.08
N THR A 46 11.04 47.10 52.59
CA THR A 46 11.67 48.15 51.77
C THR A 46 12.72 47.60 50.81
N LYS A 47 13.47 46.56 51.21
CA LYS A 47 14.42 45.88 50.33
C LYS A 47 13.71 45.10 49.22
N GLU A 48 12.62 44.41 49.55
CA GLU A 48 11.84 43.67 48.55
C GLU A 48 11.20 44.60 47.51
N ALA A 49 10.75 45.80 47.91
CA ALA A 49 10.23 46.81 46.99
C ALA A 49 11.30 47.43 46.08
N GLU A 50 12.56 47.49 46.53
CA GLU A 50 13.68 47.96 45.72
C GLU A 50 14.15 46.89 44.72
N GLU A 51 14.21 45.62 45.15
CA GLU A 51 14.52 44.48 44.30
C GLU A 51 13.48 44.30 43.18
N ARG A 52 12.18 44.50 43.47
CA ARG A 52 11.13 44.48 42.44
C ARG A 52 11.30 45.57 41.39
N ARG A 53 11.66 46.80 41.79
CA ARG A 53 11.95 47.90 40.84
C ARG A 53 13.19 47.61 39.99
N GLU A 54 14.23 47.03 40.57
CA GLU A 54 15.44 46.66 39.82
C GLU A 54 15.15 45.51 38.84
N ASN A 55 14.31 44.54 39.23
CA ASN A 55 13.92 43.44 38.37
C ASN A 55 13.01 43.89 37.20
N GLU A 56 12.11 44.85 37.46
CA GLU A 56 11.27 45.48 36.42
C GLU A 56 12.12 46.26 35.40
N GLN A 57 13.14 47.02 35.87
CA GLN A 57 14.10 47.67 34.98
C GLN A 57 14.97 46.67 34.18
N ARG A 58 15.24 45.48 34.70
CA ARG A 58 15.93 44.40 33.96
C ARG A 58 15.04 43.78 32.89
N LEU A 59 13.75 43.62 33.15
CA LEU A 59 12.77 43.12 32.18
C LEU A 59 12.57 44.12 31.03
N GLU A 60 12.51 45.42 31.30
CA GLU A 60 12.42 46.45 30.24
C GLU A 60 13.69 46.56 29.38
N LYS A 61 14.87 46.24 29.93
CA LYS A 61 16.12 46.16 29.16
C LYS A 61 16.23 44.88 28.33
N ARG A 62 15.51 43.81 28.69
CA ARG A 62 15.42 42.58 27.88
C ARG A 62 14.47 42.71 26.69
N GLY A 63 13.41 43.52 26.81
CA GLY A 63 12.41 43.67 25.75
C GLY A 63 12.78 44.64 24.61
N ARG A 64 14.05 45.03 24.45
CA ARG A 64 14.48 46.04 23.46
C ARG A 64 15.68 45.61 22.61
N GLN A 65 16.00 44.33 22.59
CA GLN A 65 17.19 43.80 21.91
C GLN A 65 16.87 42.53 21.10
N ASP A 66 15.69 42.47 20.49
CA ASP A 66 15.27 41.35 19.61
C ASP A 66 15.03 41.79 18.15
N ASP A 67 15.39 43.03 17.78
CA ASP A 67 15.38 43.47 16.38
C ASP A 67 16.83 43.68 15.94
N GLU A 68 17.26 42.86 14.98
CA GLU A 68 18.59 42.79 14.32
C GLU A 68 19.60 41.75 14.85
N GLU A 69 19.20 40.48 14.90
CA GLU A 69 20.14 39.37 14.66
C GLU A 69 19.97 38.88 13.21
N ILE A 70 20.88 39.32 12.34
CA ILE A 70 21.04 38.81 10.98
C ILE A 70 21.57 37.37 11.13
N ILE A 71 20.67 36.39 11.07
CA ILE A 71 21.03 34.99 10.97
C ILE A 71 21.53 34.75 9.54
N GLU A 72 22.85 34.73 9.35
CA GLU A 72 23.46 33.95 8.25
C GLU A 72 23.07 32.48 8.48
N GLU A 73 21.88 32.07 8.01
CA GLU A 73 21.50 30.66 8.00
C GLU A 73 22.43 29.95 7.02
N ASP A 74 23.34 29.12 7.56
CA ASP A 74 24.08 28.11 6.82
C ASP A 74 23.13 27.44 5.83
N GLY A 75 23.36 27.63 4.52
CA GLY A 75 22.46 27.12 3.48
C GLY A 75 22.21 25.60 3.55
N PHE A 76 23.06 24.87 4.26
CA PHE A 76 22.87 23.46 4.58
C PHE A 76 21.66 23.19 5.50
N VAL A 77 21.41 24.05 6.50
CA VAL A 77 20.29 23.93 7.43
C VAL A 77 18.96 24.22 6.72
N THR A 78 18.94 25.23 5.85
CA THR A 78 17.75 25.59 5.07
C THR A 78 17.40 24.49 4.04
N VAL A 79 18.40 23.89 3.39
CA VAL A 79 18.19 22.77 2.46
C VAL A 79 17.73 21.51 3.19
N GLY A 80 18.26 21.21 4.38
CA GLY A 80 17.80 20.09 5.21
C GLY A 80 16.34 20.26 5.65
N LYS A 81 15.98 21.44 6.16
CA LYS A 81 14.59 21.78 6.53
C LYS A 81 13.65 21.70 5.32
N ALA A 82 14.08 22.17 4.15
CA ALA A 82 13.29 22.06 2.92
C ALA A 82 13.16 20.60 2.46
N ALA A 83 14.23 19.81 2.54
CA ALA A 83 14.20 18.39 2.22
C ALA A 83 13.22 17.63 3.12
N ASP A 84 13.23 17.88 4.44
CA ASP A 84 12.30 17.24 5.38
C ASP A 84 10.84 17.65 5.16
N GLN A 85 10.60 18.88 4.69
CA GLN A 85 9.25 19.39 4.40
C GLN A 85 8.69 18.87 3.07
N PHE A 86 9.53 18.75 2.04
CA PHE A 86 9.07 18.47 0.67
C PHE A 86 9.38 17.05 0.19
N ILE A 87 10.27 16.32 0.87
CA ILE A 87 10.58 14.91 0.59
C ILE A 87 9.89 14.07 1.66
N PRO A 88 8.69 13.52 1.37
CA PRO A 88 7.98 12.75 2.37
C PRO A 88 8.77 11.49 2.73
N LEU A 89 9.03 11.29 4.02
CA LEU A 89 9.70 10.09 4.57
C LEU A 89 8.98 8.78 4.18
N ILE A 90 7.70 8.88 3.83
CA ILE A 90 6.87 7.78 3.33
C ILE A 90 6.26 8.23 2.01
N LYS A 91 6.58 7.52 0.92
CA LYS A 91 5.93 7.73 -0.37
C LYS A 91 4.43 7.48 -0.24
N VAL A 92 3.62 8.54 -0.25
CA VAL A 92 2.16 8.44 -0.33
C VAL A 92 1.82 7.94 -1.73
N CYS A 93 1.05 6.86 -1.82
CA CYS A 93 0.53 6.40 -3.10
C CYS A 93 -0.53 7.39 -3.60
N ASP A 94 -0.24 8.14 -4.65
CA ASP A 94 -1.15 9.11 -5.30
C ASP A 94 -2.47 8.50 -5.81
N LYS A 95 -2.62 7.17 -5.75
CA LYS A 95 -3.82 6.44 -6.15
C LYS A 95 -4.19 5.39 -5.09
N PRO A 96 -4.92 5.76 -4.02
CA PRO A 96 -5.34 4.80 -3.00
C PRO A 96 -6.43 3.80 -3.46
N ASN A 97 -6.92 3.89 -4.72
CA ASN A 97 -8.06 3.09 -5.20
C ASN A 97 -7.85 2.34 -6.54
N ASN A 98 -6.62 2.04 -6.93
CA ASN A 98 -6.30 1.11 -8.01
C ASN A 98 -4.89 0.59 -7.69
N GLU A 99 -4.58 -0.70 -7.53
CA GLU A 99 -4.45 -1.59 -8.68
C GLU A 99 -4.27 -3.07 -8.26
N PHE A 100 -4.63 -3.44 -7.03
CA PHE A 100 -4.67 -4.86 -6.67
C PHE A 100 -6.02 -5.46 -7.01
N ARG A 101 -6.13 -6.04 -8.21
CA ARG A 101 -7.26 -6.90 -8.60
C ARG A 101 -6.86 -8.34 -8.32
N PRO A 102 -7.20 -8.90 -7.14
CA PRO A 102 -6.90 -10.29 -6.85
C PRO A 102 -7.50 -11.17 -7.94
N LYS A 103 -6.70 -12.14 -8.38
CA LYS A 103 -7.19 -13.16 -9.31
C LYS A 103 -8.28 -14.00 -8.62
N PRO A 104 -9.16 -14.67 -9.37
CA PRO A 104 -10.23 -15.49 -8.79
C PRO A 104 -9.74 -16.55 -7.77
N TYR A 105 -8.55 -17.11 -7.98
CA TYR A 105 -7.93 -18.08 -7.06
C TYR A 105 -7.25 -17.46 -5.82
N TRP A 106 -7.35 -16.15 -5.61
CA TRP A 106 -6.69 -15.46 -4.51
C TRP A 106 -7.47 -15.62 -3.21
N THR A 107 -6.92 -16.38 -2.28
CA THR A 107 -7.52 -16.60 -0.95
C THR A 107 -6.81 -15.77 0.14
N PRO A 108 -7.48 -15.48 1.27
CA PRO A 108 -6.82 -14.80 2.41
C PRO A 108 -5.61 -15.59 2.94
N GLU A 109 -5.69 -16.92 2.95
CA GLU A 109 -4.58 -17.80 3.29
C GLU A 109 -3.38 -17.61 2.35
N LEU A 110 -3.63 -17.50 1.04
CA LEU A 110 -2.59 -17.26 0.05
C LEU A 110 -1.93 -15.89 0.25
N SER A 111 -2.73 -14.87 0.56
CA SER A 111 -2.22 -13.54 0.91
C SER A 111 -1.29 -13.60 2.12
N HIS A 112 -1.68 -14.32 3.17
CA HIS A 112 -0.87 -14.51 4.36
C HIS A 112 0.45 -15.24 4.06
N SER A 113 0.42 -16.34 3.30
CA SER A 113 1.61 -17.09 2.89
C SER A 113 2.59 -16.20 2.09
N ILE A 114 2.08 -15.40 1.16
CA ILE A 114 2.89 -14.45 0.39
C ILE A 114 3.47 -13.35 1.30
N ALA A 115 2.71 -12.84 2.27
CA ALA A 115 3.19 -11.86 3.24
C ALA A 115 4.32 -12.43 4.11
N GLN A 116 4.19 -13.66 4.60
CA GLN A 116 5.23 -14.36 5.35
C GLN A 116 6.51 -14.53 4.52
N ARG A 117 6.40 -14.94 3.24
CA ARG A 117 7.56 -15.03 2.33
C ARG A 117 8.25 -13.67 2.16
N ARG A 118 7.47 -12.59 1.99
CA ARG A 118 8.01 -11.22 1.87
C ARG A 118 8.73 -10.79 3.15
N LEU A 119 8.17 -11.12 4.31
CA LEU A 119 8.79 -10.85 5.60
C LEU A 119 10.11 -11.61 5.74
N ALA A 120 10.13 -12.90 5.43
CA ALA A 120 11.36 -13.71 5.47
C ALA A 120 12.44 -13.18 4.52
N LEU A 121 12.04 -12.74 3.31
CA LEU A 121 12.97 -12.11 2.38
C LEU A 121 13.56 -10.81 2.93
N LYS A 122 12.73 -9.99 3.59
CA LYS A 122 13.20 -8.77 4.26
C LYS A 122 14.19 -9.09 5.38
N ILE A 123 13.89 -10.08 6.22
CA ILE A 123 14.78 -10.53 7.30
C ILE A 123 16.11 -11.02 6.73
N PHE A 124 16.10 -11.88 5.72
CA PHE A 124 17.30 -12.38 5.07
C PHE A 124 18.15 -11.26 4.44
N ARG A 125 17.51 -10.28 3.77
CA ARG A 125 18.24 -9.13 3.19
C ARG A 125 18.90 -8.25 4.24
N ASN A 126 18.30 -8.13 5.42
CA ASN A 126 18.85 -7.35 6.52
C ASN A 126 19.93 -8.12 7.30
N ASN A 127 19.77 -9.44 7.43
CA ASN A 127 20.69 -10.31 8.15
C ASN A 127 20.84 -11.67 7.42
N PRO A 128 21.81 -11.79 6.51
CA PRO A 128 21.98 -12.98 5.68
C PRO A 128 22.68 -14.11 6.45
N THR A 129 21.95 -14.79 7.34
CA THR A 129 22.39 -16.00 8.05
C THR A 129 21.89 -17.27 7.34
N PRO A 130 22.55 -18.43 7.54
CA PRO A 130 22.07 -19.70 7.00
C PRO A 130 20.66 -20.06 7.47
N ASP A 131 20.32 -19.81 8.74
CA ASP A 131 18.98 -20.08 9.28
C ASP A 131 17.89 -19.24 8.59
N ASN A 132 18.21 -17.97 8.29
CA ASN A 132 17.31 -17.07 7.57
C ASN A 132 17.14 -17.50 6.11
N LEU A 133 18.20 -18.03 5.48
CA LEU A 133 18.13 -18.61 4.14
C LEU A 133 17.22 -19.84 4.12
N THR A 134 17.43 -20.80 5.02
CA THR A 134 16.58 -22.00 5.12
C THR A 134 15.11 -21.63 5.36
N THR A 135 14.85 -20.63 6.20
CA THR A 135 13.50 -20.12 6.44
C THR A 135 12.87 -19.51 5.18
N LEU A 136 13.63 -18.70 4.44
CA LEU A 136 13.19 -18.11 3.18
C LEU A 136 12.90 -19.17 2.13
N GLU A 137 13.76 -20.18 1.98
CA GLU A 137 13.58 -21.30 1.04
C GLU A 137 12.33 -22.10 1.36
N ARG A 138 12.15 -22.50 2.63
CA ARG A 138 10.97 -23.21 3.12
C ARG A 138 9.68 -22.44 2.81
N LEU A 139 9.64 -21.15 3.15
CA LEU A 139 8.46 -20.31 2.91
C LEU A 139 8.23 -20.07 1.41
N THR A 140 9.30 -19.96 0.62
CA THR A 140 9.20 -19.81 -0.84
C THR A 140 8.60 -21.05 -1.48
N ALA A 141 9.09 -22.24 -1.11
CA ALA A 141 8.55 -23.52 -1.57
C ALA A 141 7.07 -23.70 -1.16
N ALA A 142 6.76 -23.45 0.11
CA ALA A 142 5.38 -23.53 0.62
C ALA A 142 4.44 -22.58 -0.13
N THR A 143 4.85 -21.31 -0.31
CA THR A 143 4.06 -20.31 -1.05
C THR A 143 3.85 -20.74 -2.51
N LYS A 144 4.90 -21.25 -3.17
CA LYS A 144 4.81 -21.72 -4.56
C LYS A 144 3.79 -22.84 -4.71
N THR A 145 3.85 -23.84 -3.83
CA THR A 145 2.90 -24.95 -3.79
C THR A 145 1.47 -24.47 -3.52
N ALA A 146 1.29 -23.54 -2.58
CA ALA A 146 -0.02 -22.96 -2.28
C ALA A 146 -0.62 -22.22 -3.48
N ILE A 147 0.18 -21.40 -4.19
CA ILE A 147 -0.26 -20.71 -5.42
C ILE A 147 -0.67 -21.71 -6.50
N GLN A 148 0.10 -22.77 -6.70
CA GLN A 148 -0.20 -23.80 -7.69
C GLN A 148 -1.50 -24.52 -7.35
N ARG A 149 -1.68 -24.93 -6.09
CA ARG A 149 -2.91 -25.60 -5.62
C ARG A 149 -4.13 -24.70 -5.80
N ALA A 150 -4.06 -23.44 -5.36
CA ALA A 150 -5.17 -22.50 -5.47
C ALA A 150 -5.57 -22.29 -6.94
N ARG A 151 -4.59 -22.14 -7.84
CA ARG A 151 -4.83 -21.98 -9.27
C ARG A 151 -5.44 -23.22 -9.91
N SER A 152 -4.97 -24.42 -9.55
CA SER A 152 -5.53 -25.68 -10.04
C SER A 152 -6.98 -25.86 -9.58
N ASN A 153 -7.27 -25.58 -8.31
CA ASN A 153 -8.62 -25.70 -7.75
C ASN A 153 -9.60 -24.71 -8.40
N ASP A 154 -9.19 -23.47 -8.59
CA ASP A 154 -10.00 -22.46 -9.30
C ASP A 154 -10.27 -22.87 -10.75
N TRP A 155 -9.27 -23.42 -11.44
CA TRP A 155 -9.47 -23.93 -12.79
C TRP A 155 -10.43 -25.12 -12.84
N GLN A 156 -10.26 -26.08 -11.93
CA GLN A 156 -11.16 -27.22 -11.83
C GLN A 156 -12.60 -26.77 -11.54
N THR A 157 -12.77 -25.83 -10.61
CA THR A 157 -14.08 -25.25 -10.27
C THR A 157 -14.71 -24.57 -11.48
N TYR A 158 -13.93 -23.80 -12.23
CA TYR A 158 -14.38 -23.18 -13.47
C TYR A 158 -14.79 -24.22 -14.53
N CYS A 159 -13.98 -25.26 -14.76
CA CYS A 159 -14.32 -26.34 -15.67
C CYS A 159 -15.64 -27.03 -15.29
N SER A 160 -15.88 -27.23 -13.98
CA SER A 160 -17.12 -27.82 -13.47
C SER A 160 -18.33 -26.88 -13.56
N SER A 161 -18.12 -25.56 -13.71
CA SER A 161 -19.19 -24.58 -13.85
C SER A 161 -19.56 -24.26 -15.30
N ILE A 162 -18.92 -24.90 -16.29
CA ILE A 162 -19.23 -24.67 -17.71
C ILE A 162 -20.60 -25.29 -18.04
N ASP A 163 -21.50 -24.47 -18.57
CA ASP A 163 -22.86 -24.82 -18.95
C ASP A 163 -23.21 -24.29 -20.36
N GLU A 164 -24.44 -24.55 -20.81
CA GLU A 164 -24.97 -24.07 -22.11
C GLU A 164 -25.03 -22.54 -22.22
N GLN A 165 -24.97 -21.81 -21.09
CA GLN A 165 -24.97 -20.35 -21.04
C GLN A 165 -23.54 -19.76 -21.16
N THR A 166 -22.52 -20.59 -21.02
CA THR A 166 -21.12 -20.15 -21.05
C THR A 166 -20.70 -19.80 -22.48
N SER A 167 -20.48 -18.51 -22.74
CA SER A 167 -20.08 -18.04 -24.06
C SER A 167 -18.65 -18.47 -24.42
N SER A 168 -18.41 -18.80 -25.69
CA SER A 168 -17.06 -19.11 -26.19
C SER A 168 -16.07 -17.97 -25.90
N SER A 169 -16.53 -16.72 -25.93
CA SER A 169 -15.69 -15.55 -25.62
C SER A 169 -15.15 -15.62 -24.19
N ASP A 170 -15.98 -15.98 -23.22
CA ASP A 170 -15.59 -16.03 -21.81
C ASP A 170 -14.65 -17.21 -21.53
N MET A 171 -14.85 -18.34 -22.20
CA MET A 171 -13.90 -19.46 -22.19
C MET A 171 -12.52 -19.05 -22.69
N TRP A 172 -12.45 -18.35 -23.83
CA TRP A 172 -11.18 -17.87 -24.38
C TRP A 172 -10.51 -16.84 -23.47
N LYS A 173 -11.29 -15.92 -22.84
CA LYS A 173 -10.75 -14.99 -21.84
C LYS A 173 -10.15 -15.75 -20.65
N ARG A 174 -10.87 -16.73 -20.10
CA ARG A 174 -10.40 -17.52 -18.96
C ARG A 174 -9.15 -18.33 -19.29
N MET A 175 -9.12 -18.94 -20.47
CA MET A 175 -7.95 -19.67 -20.98
C MET A 175 -6.74 -18.74 -21.15
N GLY A 176 -6.95 -17.52 -21.67
CA GLY A 176 -5.92 -16.50 -21.76
C GLY A 176 -5.34 -16.12 -20.39
N TRP A 177 -6.20 -15.92 -19.39
CA TRP A 177 -5.77 -15.61 -18.01
C TRP A 177 -4.90 -16.71 -17.41
N ILE A 178 -5.26 -17.96 -17.64
CA ILE A 178 -4.47 -19.10 -17.16
C ILE A 178 -3.16 -19.20 -17.92
N LYS A 179 -3.13 -18.98 -19.24
CA LYS A 179 -1.85 -18.98 -19.98
C LYS A 179 -0.95 -17.79 -19.63
N GLY A 180 -1.43 -16.81 -18.85
CA GLY A 180 -0.72 -15.56 -18.60
C GLY A 180 -0.68 -14.65 -19.83
N ILE A 181 -1.59 -14.87 -20.78
CA ILE A 181 -1.76 -14.01 -21.94
C ILE A 181 -2.53 -12.77 -21.44
N HIS A 182 -1.75 -11.77 -21.05
CA HIS A 182 -2.28 -10.47 -20.69
C HIS A 182 -2.67 -9.76 -21.99
N SER A 183 -3.96 -9.61 -22.25
CA SER A 183 -4.41 -8.58 -23.18
C SER A 183 -4.22 -7.24 -22.47
N SER A 184 -3.02 -6.67 -22.56
CA SER A 184 -2.90 -5.22 -22.43
C SER A 184 -3.69 -4.67 -23.60
N ARG A 185 -4.96 -4.33 -23.37
CA ARG A 185 -5.64 -3.40 -24.27
C ARG A 185 -4.93 -2.08 -24.09
N SER A 186 -3.81 -1.88 -24.78
CA SER A 186 -3.36 -0.52 -25.02
C SER A 186 -4.44 0.09 -25.90
N TYR A 187 -5.19 1.02 -25.33
CA TYR A 187 -6.11 1.81 -26.11
C TYR A 187 -5.23 2.75 -26.94
N ILE A 188 -4.96 2.37 -28.18
CA ILE A 188 -4.30 3.25 -29.14
C ILE A 188 -5.26 4.42 -29.35
N SER A 189 -4.77 5.64 -29.13
CA SER A 189 -5.58 6.85 -29.35
C SER A 189 -6.03 6.93 -30.80
N ASN A 190 -7.15 7.61 -31.06
CA ASN A 190 -7.62 7.76 -32.44
C ASN A 190 -6.60 8.53 -33.30
N GLU A 191 -5.86 9.47 -32.72
CA GLU A 191 -4.77 10.18 -33.40
C GLU A 191 -3.65 9.22 -33.84
N GLN A 192 -3.19 8.34 -32.95
CA GLN A 192 -2.18 7.32 -33.31
C GLN A 192 -2.67 6.33 -34.38
N LYS A 193 -3.97 6.00 -34.38
CA LYS A 193 -4.55 5.17 -35.45
C LYS A 193 -4.52 5.90 -36.79
N LEU A 194 -4.90 7.18 -36.81
CA LEU A 194 -4.91 8.00 -38.01
C LEU A 194 -3.50 8.23 -38.55
N GLU A 195 -2.54 8.55 -37.68
CA GLU A 195 -1.14 8.70 -38.03
C GLU A 195 -0.57 7.42 -38.68
N LEU A 196 -0.83 6.26 -38.07
CA LEU A 196 -0.43 4.96 -38.63
C LEU A 196 -1.05 4.69 -40.00
N LEU A 197 -2.34 5.00 -40.17
CA LEU A 197 -3.02 4.84 -41.46
C LEU A 197 -2.39 5.72 -42.54
N CYS A 198 -2.11 6.98 -42.24
CA CYS A 198 -1.46 7.90 -43.16
C CYS A 198 -0.02 7.48 -43.51
N THR A 199 0.69 6.80 -42.60
CA THR A 199 2.04 6.28 -42.89
C THR A 199 2.01 5.01 -43.73
N LEU A 200 1.07 4.09 -43.50
CA LEU A 200 0.97 2.82 -44.24
C LEU A 200 0.37 3.01 -45.63
N ALA A 201 -0.58 3.93 -45.77
CA ALA A 201 -1.27 4.23 -47.02
C ALA A 201 -1.42 5.75 -47.14
N PRO A 202 -0.37 6.46 -47.57
CA PRO A 202 -0.48 7.90 -47.80
C PRO A 202 -1.55 8.19 -48.86
N ASP A 203 -2.34 9.24 -48.63
CA ASP A 203 -3.46 9.65 -49.51
C ASP A 203 -3.03 9.89 -50.96
N TYR A 204 -1.74 10.14 -51.16
CA TYR A 204 -1.11 10.22 -52.46
C TYR A 204 -0.19 9.01 -52.65
N THR A 205 -0.70 7.99 -53.35
CA THR A 205 0.18 7.09 -54.07
C THR A 205 0.75 7.93 -55.20
N GLY A 206 2.02 8.35 -55.07
CA GLY A 206 2.73 9.01 -56.16
C GLY A 206 2.46 8.25 -57.45
N ARG A 207 2.17 8.96 -58.54
CA ARG A 207 1.77 8.43 -59.86
C ARG A 207 2.80 7.39 -60.30
N GLN A 208 2.71 6.19 -59.75
CA GLN A 208 3.57 5.08 -60.08
C GLN A 208 3.18 4.78 -61.50
N SER A 209 4.16 4.94 -62.38
CA SER A 209 4.15 4.32 -63.71
C SER A 209 3.38 3.02 -63.57
N PHE A 210 2.18 2.94 -64.14
CA PHE A 210 1.40 1.72 -64.15
C PHE A 210 2.32 0.68 -64.77
N HIS A 211 2.95 -0.15 -63.94
CA HIS A 211 3.66 -1.30 -64.43
C HIS A 211 2.56 -2.15 -65.03
N SER A 212 2.47 -2.14 -66.36
CA SER A 212 1.54 -2.98 -67.09
C SER A 212 1.90 -4.41 -66.74
N PHE A 213 1.13 -4.99 -65.82
CA PHE A 213 1.31 -6.37 -65.41
C PHE A 213 0.94 -7.24 -66.61
N LYS A 214 1.97 -7.69 -67.33
CA LYS A 214 1.83 -8.61 -68.45
C LYS A 214 1.88 -10.02 -67.86
N SER A 215 0.72 -10.56 -67.52
CA SER A 215 0.58 -11.96 -67.16
C SER A 215 0.55 -12.78 -68.45
N ASN A 216 1.33 -13.87 -68.51
CA ASN A 216 1.21 -14.86 -69.60
C ASN A 216 0.09 -15.88 -69.34
N ASN A 217 -0.67 -15.71 -68.25
CA ASN A 217 -1.79 -16.59 -67.91
C ASN A 217 -3.05 -16.13 -68.62
N SER A 218 -3.29 -16.68 -69.80
CA SER A 218 -4.53 -16.50 -70.57
C SER A 218 -5.79 -16.95 -69.82
N GLU A 219 -5.65 -17.78 -68.78
CA GLU A 219 -6.77 -18.21 -67.94
C GLU A 219 -7.32 -17.09 -67.06
N LEU A 220 -6.47 -16.17 -66.58
CA LEU A 220 -6.86 -15.06 -65.70
C LEU A 220 -7.38 -13.82 -66.46
N ASP A 221 -7.17 -13.76 -67.78
CA ASP A 221 -7.71 -12.72 -68.65
C ASP A 221 -9.18 -12.97 -69.05
N ASN A 222 -9.72 -14.15 -68.72
CA ASN A 222 -11.13 -14.44 -68.94
C ASN A 222 -11.99 -13.66 -67.94
N SER A 223 -13.08 -13.09 -68.42
CA SER A 223 -14.08 -12.49 -67.54
C SER A 223 -14.67 -13.57 -66.63
N PHE A 224 -14.60 -13.39 -65.32
CA PHE A 224 -15.24 -14.31 -64.39
C PHE A 224 -16.76 -14.12 -64.39
N THR A 225 -17.50 -15.20 -64.17
CA THR A 225 -18.96 -15.17 -64.14
C THR A 225 -19.43 -14.73 -62.75
N ILE A 226 -20.54 -13.98 -62.67
CA ILE A 226 -21.17 -13.60 -61.39
C ILE A 226 -21.41 -14.82 -60.49
N GLN A 227 -21.72 -15.99 -61.08
CA GLN A 227 -21.86 -17.25 -60.36
C GLN A 227 -20.58 -17.68 -59.64
N GLU A 228 -19.41 -17.60 -60.29
CA GLU A 228 -18.13 -17.94 -59.68
C GLU A 228 -17.83 -17.01 -58.49
N MET A 229 -18.10 -15.71 -58.66
CA MET A 229 -17.98 -14.74 -57.58
C MET A 229 -18.91 -15.03 -56.40
N THR A 230 -20.16 -15.41 -56.66
CA THR A 230 -21.09 -15.82 -55.60
C THR A 230 -20.66 -17.09 -54.87
N HIS A 231 -19.91 -17.98 -55.52
CA HIS A 231 -19.31 -19.15 -54.86
C HIS A 231 -18.10 -18.77 -54.00
N CYS A 232 -17.33 -17.76 -54.39
CA CYS A 232 -16.21 -17.25 -53.59
C CYS A 232 -16.67 -16.49 -52.33
N PHE A 233 -17.84 -15.85 -52.37
CA PHE A 233 -18.46 -15.28 -51.19
C PHE A 233 -18.94 -16.38 -50.24
N LYS A 234 -18.03 -16.88 -49.40
CA LYS A 234 -18.33 -17.82 -48.33
C LYS A 234 -19.48 -17.28 -47.47
N ARG A 235 -20.66 -17.90 -47.58
CA ARG A 235 -21.77 -17.69 -46.63
C ARG A 235 -21.41 -18.41 -45.32
N LYS A 236 -20.72 -17.69 -44.43
CA LYS A 236 -20.49 -17.96 -43.00
C LYS A 236 -20.01 -19.36 -42.56
N ASP A 237 -18.98 -19.29 -41.73
CA ASP A 237 -18.44 -20.29 -40.80
C ASP A 237 -17.74 -21.53 -41.36
N THR A 238 -16.43 -21.39 -41.51
CA THR A 238 -15.46 -22.47 -41.29
C THR A 238 -15.16 -22.59 -39.79
N ALA A 239 -16.19 -22.66 -38.96
CA ALA A 239 -16.02 -23.07 -37.57
C ALA A 239 -15.81 -24.59 -37.58
N PRO A 240 -14.67 -25.12 -37.11
CA PRO A 240 -14.43 -26.55 -37.11
C PRO A 240 -15.28 -27.19 -36.01
N GLY A 241 -16.20 -28.08 -36.41
CA GLY A 241 -16.83 -29.02 -35.46
C GLY A 241 -18.35 -29.09 -35.52
N ASN A 242 -18.93 -29.47 -36.66
CA ASN A 242 -20.31 -29.96 -36.71
C ASN A 242 -20.49 -31.03 -37.81
N ASP A 243 -19.51 -31.94 -37.91
CA ASP A 243 -19.64 -33.22 -38.63
C ASP A 243 -19.75 -34.36 -37.61
#